data_AF-A0A841B4U6-F1
#
_entry.id   AF-A0A841B4U6-F1
#
_cell.length_a   1.000
_cell.length_b   1.000
_cell.length_c   1.000
_cell.angle_alpha   90.00
_cell.angle_beta   90.00
_cell.angle_gamma   90.00
#
_symmetry.space_group_name_H-M   'P 1'
#
loop_
_entity.id
_entity.type
_entity.pdbx_description
1 polymer ?
#
loop_
_entity_poly.entity_id
_entity_poly.type
_entity_poly.pdbx_seq_one_letter_code
_entity_poly.pdbx_strand_id
1 'polypeptide(L)'
;MTRTDAVSEEAATEAPVDSTPQAETTSETTEAKTETPENPEAPAENTAESPKPKRGRPKVATTAKKTRTVELTLTVTGTADGEWQAELKNGSKWVAKGLEIPAAAVSRAAKELHADLSGPIDEVINAARELQAAKVAQLEAELEKAKLALAELDA
;
A
#
# COMPACT_ATOMS: atom_id res chain seq x y z
N MET A 1 -16.92 65.31 9.11
CA MET A 1 -17.89 64.94 8.05
C MET A 1 -17.33 63.77 7.25
N THR A 2 -18.20 62.84 6.81
CA THR A 2 -18.11 62.01 5.57
C THR A 2 -16.77 61.32 5.22
N ARG A 3 -16.73 60.03 4.85
CA ARG A 3 -17.77 59.23 4.18
C ARG A 3 -17.55 57.74 4.44
N THR A 4 -18.59 57.06 4.92
CA THR A 4 -18.80 55.62 4.70
C THR A 4 -19.11 55.40 3.22
N ASP A 5 -18.45 54.44 2.58
CA ASP A 5 -18.96 53.86 1.33
C ASP A 5 -18.95 52.34 1.47
N ALA A 6 -20.07 51.73 1.08
CA ALA A 6 -20.35 50.31 1.23
C ALA A 6 -21.13 49.85 0.00
N VAL A 7 -20.56 48.90 -0.73
CA VAL A 7 -21.19 48.09 -1.78
C VAL A 7 -20.29 46.86 -1.92
N SER A 8 -20.72 45.59 -1.82
CA SER A 8 -21.95 44.88 -2.22
C SER A 8 -22.08 44.65 -3.72
N GLU A 9 -21.56 43.50 -4.17
CA GLU A 9 -22.04 42.69 -5.31
C GLU A 9 -21.50 41.26 -5.07
N GLU A 10 -22.32 40.26 -4.76
CA GLU A 10 -23.09 39.37 -5.67
C GLU A 10 -22.16 38.38 -6.41
N ALA A 11 -21.98 37.12 -5.96
CA ALA A 11 -22.87 35.94 -5.98
C ALA A 11 -22.90 35.16 -7.32
N ALA A 12 -22.37 33.94 -7.29
CA ALA A 12 -22.61 32.76 -8.17
C ALA A 12 -21.67 31.66 -7.64
N THR A 13 -22.06 30.50 -7.10
CA THR A 13 -23.00 29.46 -7.56
C THR A 13 -22.59 28.85 -8.89
N GLU A 14 -21.80 27.78 -8.86
CA GLU A 14 -21.98 26.65 -9.79
C GLU A 14 -21.33 25.33 -9.32
N ALA A 15 -22.20 24.33 -9.14
CA ALA A 15 -22.00 22.88 -9.29
C ALA A 15 -23.37 22.36 -9.84
N PRO A 16 -23.51 21.14 -10.39
CA PRO A 16 -22.58 20.01 -10.49
C PRO A 16 -22.53 19.38 -11.92
N VAL A 17 -21.84 18.23 -12.09
CA VAL A 17 -22.22 17.01 -12.86
C VAL A 17 -21.11 15.97 -12.61
N ASP A 18 -21.36 14.84 -11.94
CA ASP A 18 -21.92 13.57 -12.45
C ASP A 18 -21.40 13.07 -13.80
N SER A 19 -20.84 11.86 -13.80
CA SER A 19 -20.57 11.04 -14.99
C SER A 19 -20.17 9.62 -14.59
N THR A 20 -21.17 8.72 -14.55
CA THR A 20 -20.96 7.27 -14.42
C THR A 20 -21.47 6.56 -15.70
N PRO A 21 -20.63 5.78 -16.39
CA PRO A 21 -21.07 4.69 -17.28
C PRO A 21 -20.74 3.34 -16.60
N GLN A 22 -21.74 2.63 -16.06
CA GLN A 22 -22.66 1.73 -16.78
C GLN A 22 -21.97 0.45 -17.29
N ALA A 23 -22.49 -0.69 -16.83
CA ALA A 23 -22.00 -2.02 -17.16
C ALA A 23 -22.63 -2.54 -18.47
N GLU A 24 -21.86 -3.31 -19.24
CA GLU A 24 -22.38 -4.11 -20.34
C GLU A 24 -22.29 -5.60 -20.03
N THR A 25 -23.47 -6.22 -20.00
CA THR A 25 -23.68 -7.67 -20.10
C THR A 25 -23.56 -8.07 -21.58
N THR A 26 -23.07 -9.27 -21.90
CA THR A 26 -23.68 -10.16 -22.92
C THR A 26 -23.09 -11.57 -22.79
N SER A 27 -23.98 -12.56 -22.83
CA SER A 27 -23.69 -13.99 -22.78
C SER A 27 -23.34 -14.54 -24.16
N GLU A 28 -22.66 -15.68 -24.25
CA GLU A 28 -22.98 -16.64 -25.30
C GLU A 28 -22.73 -18.09 -24.87
N THR A 29 -23.64 -18.98 -25.29
CA THR A 29 -23.71 -20.41 -24.95
C THR A 29 -23.81 -21.19 -26.24
N THR A 30 -23.01 -22.24 -26.39
CA THR A 30 -23.20 -23.32 -27.37
C THR A 30 -22.47 -24.54 -26.80
N GLU A 31 -23.19 -25.49 -26.20
CA GLU A 31 -23.71 -26.70 -26.88
C GLU A 31 -22.60 -27.46 -27.64
N ALA A 32 -22.01 -28.50 -27.06
CA ALA A 32 -22.55 -29.88 -26.95
C ALA A 32 -22.33 -30.72 -28.22
N LYS A 33 -21.46 -31.74 -28.11
CA LYS A 33 -21.77 -33.05 -28.69
C LYS A 33 -21.04 -34.21 -27.99
N THR A 34 -21.84 -35.17 -27.57
CA THR A 34 -21.51 -36.54 -27.17
C THR A 34 -20.77 -37.28 -28.29
N GLU A 35 -19.91 -38.25 -27.96
CA GLU A 35 -20.00 -39.64 -28.48
C GLU A 35 -18.98 -40.57 -27.77
N THR A 36 -19.52 -41.69 -27.29
CA THR A 36 -18.95 -42.91 -26.69
C THR A 36 -19.45 -44.05 -27.59
N PRO A 37 -18.80 -45.22 -27.80
CA PRO A 37 -17.82 -45.94 -26.98
C PRO A 37 -16.43 -46.02 -27.68
N GLU A 38 -15.53 -47.02 -27.58
CA GLU A 38 -15.53 -48.37 -27.01
C GLU A 38 -14.10 -48.87 -26.67
N ASN A 39 -14.02 -50.08 -26.10
CA ASN A 39 -12.84 -50.92 -25.88
C ASN A 39 -13.17 -52.32 -26.46
N PRO A 40 -12.24 -53.01 -27.15
CA PRO A 40 -11.63 -54.15 -26.46
C PRO A 40 -10.14 -54.44 -26.78
N GLU A 41 -9.49 -54.99 -25.75
CA GLU A 41 -8.51 -56.10 -25.78
C GLU A 41 -7.17 -55.96 -26.53
N ALA A 42 -6.10 -56.07 -25.74
CA ALA A 42 -4.79 -56.61 -26.17
C ALA A 42 -4.84 -58.16 -26.13
N PRO A 43 -3.93 -58.90 -26.80
CA PRO A 43 -2.60 -59.09 -26.22
C PRO A 43 -1.41 -59.30 -27.19
N ALA A 44 -0.20 -58.98 -26.70
CA ALA A 44 1.13 -59.50 -27.11
C ALA A 44 1.59 -59.24 -28.58
N GLU A 45 2.85 -59.05 -28.94
CA GLU A 45 4.11 -59.59 -28.41
C GLU A 45 5.30 -58.60 -28.55
N ASN A 46 6.43 -58.96 -27.93
CA ASN A 46 7.70 -58.24 -28.05
C ASN A 46 8.35 -58.44 -29.43
N THR A 47 8.70 -57.35 -30.12
CA THR A 47 9.89 -57.31 -30.98
C THR A 47 10.45 -55.90 -31.03
N ALA A 48 11.75 -55.80 -30.80
CA ALA A 48 12.46 -54.53 -30.69
C ALA A 48 12.95 -54.07 -32.06
N GLU A 49 12.49 -52.89 -32.50
CA GLU A 49 13.27 -52.06 -33.41
C GLU A 49 13.02 -50.58 -33.12
N SER A 50 14.07 -49.77 -33.16
CA SER A 50 14.03 -48.36 -32.74
C SER A 50 13.93 -47.40 -33.92
N PRO A 51 12.78 -46.73 -34.16
CA PRO A 51 12.73 -45.56 -35.02
C PRO A 51 13.02 -44.28 -34.23
N LYS A 52 13.91 -43.45 -34.78
CA LYS A 52 14.29 -42.11 -34.29
C LYS A 52 13.07 -41.29 -33.83
N PRO A 53 13.15 -40.53 -32.71
CA PRO A 53 12.05 -39.70 -32.24
C PRO A 53 11.84 -38.46 -33.12
N LYS A 54 11.25 -38.62 -34.31
CA LYS A 54 10.56 -37.54 -35.02
C LYS A 54 9.15 -37.39 -34.46
N ARG A 55 9.02 -36.62 -33.38
CA ARG A 55 7.71 -36.15 -32.94
C ARG A 55 7.86 -34.77 -32.32
N GLY A 56 7.58 -33.74 -33.13
CA GLY A 56 7.33 -32.41 -32.60
C GLY A 56 6.16 -32.53 -31.62
N ARG A 57 6.47 -32.44 -30.33
CA ARG A 57 5.44 -32.42 -29.28
C ARG A 57 4.56 -31.20 -29.60
N PRO A 58 3.23 -31.33 -29.73
CA PRO A 58 2.38 -30.16 -29.85
C PRO A 58 2.66 -29.32 -28.61
N LYS A 59 3.25 -28.15 -28.82
CA LYS A 59 3.48 -27.17 -27.75
C LYS A 59 2.09 -26.69 -27.37
N VAL A 60 1.50 -27.33 -26.37
CA VAL A 60 0.27 -26.85 -25.74
C VAL A 60 0.65 -25.51 -25.12
N ALA A 61 0.46 -24.46 -25.91
CA ALA A 61 0.59 -23.09 -25.49
C ALA A 61 -0.63 -22.80 -24.62
N THR A 62 -0.58 -23.29 -23.37
CA THR A 62 -1.51 -22.87 -22.34
C THR A 62 -1.29 -21.37 -22.14
N THR A 63 -2.10 -20.57 -22.84
CA THR A 63 -2.29 -19.15 -22.54
C THR A 63 -3.14 -19.00 -21.28
N ALA A 64 -2.73 -19.74 -20.23
CA ALA A 64 -3.19 -19.53 -18.88
C ALA A 64 -2.72 -18.14 -18.50
N LYS A 65 -3.64 -17.17 -18.59
CA LYS A 65 -3.47 -15.79 -18.12
C LYS A 65 -2.92 -15.85 -16.70
N LYS A 66 -1.60 -15.69 -16.58
CA LYS A 66 -0.90 -15.86 -15.30
C LYS A 66 -1.27 -14.67 -14.43
N THR A 67 -2.24 -14.89 -13.54
CA THR A 67 -2.53 -14.01 -12.40
C THR A 67 -1.23 -13.84 -11.63
N ARG A 68 -0.54 -12.74 -11.90
CA ARG A 68 0.81 -12.51 -11.41
C ARG A 68 0.68 -11.89 -10.04
N THR A 69 0.77 -12.72 -9.00
CA THR A 69 0.91 -12.25 -7.62
C THR A 69 2.07 -11.26 -7.57
N VAL A 70 1.79 -10.05 -7.06
CA VAL A 70 2.79 -9.01 -6.83
C VAL A 70 3.13 -9.04 -5.35
N GLU A 71 4.37 -9.37 -5.04
CA GLU A 71 4.88 -9.37 -3.67
C GLU A 71 5.60 -8.04 -3.41
N LEU A 72 5.05 -7.25 -2.50
CA LEU A 72 5.61 -5.97 -2.07
C LEU A 72 5.95 -6.06 -0.58
N THR A 73 7.15 -5.61 -0.21
CA THR A 73 7.59 -5.51 1.19
C THR A 73 7.86 -4.05 1.50
N LEU A 74 7.04 -3.47 2.38
CA LEU A 74 7.24 -2.13 2.94
C LEU A 74 7.87 -2.28 4.33
N THR A 75 9.09 -1.81 4.48
CA THR A 75 9.75 -1.66 5.80
C THR A 75 9.56 -0.23 6.25
N VAL A 76 9.16 -0.02 7.52
CA VAL A 76 9.09 1.30 8.14
C VAL A 76 9.91 1.28 9.43
N THR A 77 10.77 2.27 9.61
CA THR A 77 11.65 2.43 10.78
C THR A 77 11.47 3.83 11.36
N GLY A 78 11.00 3.92 12.61
CA GLY A 78 10.78 5.18 13.31
C GLY A 78 11.71 5.36 14.51
N THR A 79 12.08 6.61 14.80
CA THR A 79 12.74 7.02 16.06
C THR A 79 11.76 7.73 16.99
N ALA A 80 12.13 7.85 18.27
CA ALA A 80 11.34 8.56 19.26
C ALA A 80 11.22 10.07 18.98
N ASP A 81 12.16 10.64 18.23
CA ASP A 81 12.19 12.06 17.85
C ASP A 81 11.22 12.40 16.70
N GLY A 82 10.48 11.42 16.17
CA GLY A 82 9.45 11.61 15.14
C GLY A 82 9.93 11.46 13.70
N GLU A 83 11.21 11.15 13.48
CA GLU A 83 11.75 10.77 12.18
C GLU A 83 11.35 9.32 11.86
N TRP A 84 10.51 9.12 10.85
CA TRP A 84 10.16 7.80 10.34
C TRP A 84 10.60 7.70 8.89
N GLN A 85 11.32 6.62 8.56
CA GLN A 85 11.77 6.32 7.21
C GLN A 85 11.05 5.07 6.68
N ALA A 86 10.74 5.07 5.39
CA ALA A 86 10.18 3.93 4.69
C ALA A 86 11.07 3.46 3.53
N GLU A 87 11.10 2.13 3.35
CA GLU A 87 11.70 1.48 2.21
C GLU A 87 10.72 0.49 1.57
N LEU A 88 10.61 0.50 0.25
CA LEU A 88 9.71 -0.38 -0.50
C LEU A 88 10.49 -1.31 -1.43
N LYS A 89 10.21 -2.61 -1.36
CA LYS A 89 10.68 -3.64 -2.28
C LYS A 89 9.53 -4.26 -3.06
N ASN A 90 9.80 -4.69 -4.29
CA ASN A 90 8.96 -5.57 -5.09
C ASN A 90 9.78 -6.82 -5.43
N GLY A 91 9.48 -7.94 -4.77
CA GLY A 91 10.38 -9.10 -4.68
C GLY A 91 11.81 -8.67 -4.29
N SER A 92 12.80 -9.02 -5.12
CA SER A 92 14.21 -8.67 -4.89
C SER A 92 14.61 -7.25 -5.30
N LYS A 93 13.72 -6.45 -5.91
CA LYS A 93 14.05 -5.10 -6.40
C LYS A 93 13.60 -4.03 -5.41
N TRP A 94 14.46 -3.06 -5.13
CA TRP A 94 14.07 -1.84 -4.44
C TRP A 94 13.26 -0.94 -5.37
N VAL A 95 12.17 -0.39 -4.85
CA VAL A 95 11.29 0.59 -5.52
C VAL A 95 11.55 1.98 -4.96
N ALA A 96 11.69 2.09 -3.64
CA ALA A 96 11.97 3.33 -2.92
C ALA A 96 12.78 3.05 -1.65
N LYS A 97 13.55 4.05 -1.17
CA LYS A 97 14.36 3.99 0.05
C LYS A 97 14.46 5.36 0.71
N GLY A 98 14.58 5.38 2.03
CA GLY A 98 14.83 6.61 2.79
C GLY A 98 13.75 7.68 2.60
N LEU A 99 12.49 7.27 2.37
CA LEU A 99 11.39 8.21 2.33
C LEU A 99 11.07 8.64 3.76
N GLU A 100 11.30 9.91 4.07
CA GLU A 100 10.82 10.52 5.32
C GLU A 100 9.29 10.59 5.29
N ILE A 101 8.66 10.12 6.37
CA ILE A 101 7.21 10.07 6.56
C ILE A 101 6.90 10.58 7.97
N PRO A 102 5.87 11.42 8.18
CA PRO A 102 5.45 11.78 9.53
C PRO A 102 4.72 10.61 10.20
N ALA A 103 4.98 10.36 11.48
CA ALA A 103 4.34 9.28 12.26
C ALA A 103 2.80 9.26 12.13
N ALA A 104 2.15 10.42 12.03
CA ALA A 104 0.70 10.53 11.83
C ALA A 104 0.19 9.94 10.49
N ALA A 105 1.02 9.97 9.43
CA ALA A 105 0.70 9.30 8.17
C ALA A 105 0.89 7.78 8.27
N VAL A 106 1.88 7.31 9.04
CA VAL A 106 2.08 5.87 9.31
C VAL A 106 0.88 5.29 10.06
N SER A 107 0.39 5.98 11.09
CA SER A 107 -0.86 5.64 11.80
C SER A 107 -2.06 5.53 10.85
N ARG A 108 -2.24 6.50 9.96
CA ARG A 108 -3.34 6.50 8.99
C ARG A 108 -3.22 5.35 7.98
N ALA A 109 -2.04 5.16 7.39
CA ALA A 109 -1.79 4.09 6.43
C ALA A 109 -1.95 2.70 7.08
N ALA A 110 -1.56 2.53 8.35
CA ALA A 110 -1.78 1.29 9.09
C ALA A 110 -3.28 1.00 9.26
N LYS A 111 -4.11 2.01 9.56
CA LYS A 111 -5.58 1.88 9.67
C LYS A 111 -6.24 1.53 8.35
N GLU A 112 -5.74 2.09 7.24
CA GLU A 112 -6.20 1.78 5.88
C GLU A 112 -5.78 0.36 5.45
N LEU A 113 -4.66 -0.16 5.97
CA LEU A 113 -4.14 -1.49 5.62
C LEU A 113 -4.75 -2.61 6.47
N HIS A 114 -4.70 -2.52 7.80
CA HIS A 114 -5.37 -3.46 8.71
C HIS A 114 -5.46 -2.94 10.16
N ALA A 115 -6.60 -3.14 10.82
CA ALA A 115 -6.82 -2.71 12.21
C ALA A 115 -5.75 -3.28 13.18
N ASP A 116 -5.42 -4.57 13.06
CA ASP A 116 -4.42 -5.25 13.92
C ASP A 116 -3.00 -4.66 13.81
N LEU A 117 -2.67 -3.97 12.71
CA LEU A 117 -1.39 -3.27 12.56
C LEU A 117 -1.47 -1.87 13.19
N SER A 118 -2.62 -1.21 13.12
CA SER A 118 -2.79 0.16 13.61
C SER A 118 -2.64 0.32 15.12
N GLY A 119 -3.16 -0.62 15.92
CA GLY A 119 -3.09 -0.55 17.39
C GLY A 119 -1.65 -0.50 17.92
N PRO A 120 -0.81 -1.52 17.64
CA PRO A 120 0.58 -1.55 18.09
C PRO A 120 1.43 -0.38 17.56
N ILE A 121 1.15 0.11 16.34
CA ILE A 121 1.84 1.26 15.76
C ILE A 121 1.45 2.56 16.49
N ASP A 122 0.17 2.77 16.78
CA ASP A 122 -0.30 3.94 17.53
C ASP A 122 0.24 3.96 18.97
N GLU A 123 0.31 2.79 19.64
CA GLU A 123 0.92 2.66 20.97
C GLU A 123 2.40 3.08 20.97
N VAL A 124 3.20 2.59 20.02
CA VAL A 124 4.61 2.97 19.89
C VAL A 124 4.78 4.47 19.57
N ILE A 125 3.93 5.04 18.72
CA ILE A 125 3.95 6.46 18.38
C ILE A 125 3.58 7.33 19.59
N ASN A 126 2.63 6.91 20.41
CA ASN A 126 2.22 7.64 21.61
C ASN A 126 3.31 7.59 22.69
N ALA A 127 3.88 6.41 22.95
CA ALA A 127 5.02 6.26 23.87
C ALA A 127 6.23 7.12 23.46
N ALA A 128 6.53 7.20 22.16
CA ALA A 128 7.55 8.10 21.63
C ALA A 128 7.27 9.59 21.95
N ARG A 129 6.03 10.04 21.74
CA ARG A 129 5.61 11.42 22.05
C ARG A 129 5.69 11.75 23.54
N GLU A 130 5.34 10.80 24.42
CA GLU A 130 5.46 10.97 25.87
C GLU A 130 6.92 11.13 26.30
N LEU A 131 7.84 10.32 25.76
CA LEU A 131 9.28 10.45 26.00
C LEU A 131 9.83 11.79 25.49
N GLN A 132 9.39 12.24 24.31
CA GLN A 132 9.76 13.55 23.76
C GLN A 132 9.26 14.69 24.65
N ALA A 133 8.00 14.65 25.09
CA ALA A 133 7.40 15.66 25.95
C ALA A 133 8.09 15.73 27.33
N ALA A 134 8.42 14.58 27.93
CA ALA A 134 9.17 14.53 29.18
C ALA A 134 10.57 15.15 29.06
N LYS A 135 11.28 14.89 27.95
CA LYS A 135 12.59 15.47 27.65
C LYS A 135 12.51 16.99 27.44
N VAL A 136 11.47 17.48 26.75
CA VAL A 136 11.23 18.92 26.57
C VAL A 136 10.96 19.59 27.92
N ALA A 137 10.06 19.04 28.75
CA ALA A 137 9.74 19.59 30.06
C ALA A 137 10.96 19.64 31.01
N GLN A 138 11.87 18.65 30.94
CA GLN A 138 13.13 18.69 31.67
C GLN A 138 14.03 19.84 31.19
N LEU A 139 14.23 19.97 29.88
CA LEU A 139 15.08 21.01 29.29
C LEU A 139 14.52 22.41 29.54
N GLU A 140 13.21 22.59 29.52
CA GLU A 140 12.54 23.85 29.86
C GLU A 140 12.79 24.23 31.33
N ALA A 141 12.67 23.29 32.27
CA ALA A 141 12.98 23.53 33.69
C ALA A 141 14.47 23.82 33.95
N GLU A 142 15.38 23.29 33.13
CA GLU A 142 16.81 23.64 33.15
C GLU A 142 17.04 25.07 32.60
N LEU A 143 16.38 25.45 31.51
CA LEU A 143 16.45 26.79 30.95
C LEU A 143 15.83 27.87 31.85
N GLU A 144 14.73 27.59 32.56
CA GLU A 144 14.14 28.53 33.53
C GLU A 144 15.10 28.83 34.68
N LYS A 145 15.76 27.82 35.24
CA LYS A 145 16.79 28.00 36.29
C LYS A 145 17.97 28.83 35.78
N ALA A 146 18.42 28.56 34.55
CA ALA A 146 19.51 29.33 33.94
C ALA A 146 19.13 30.82 33.71
N LYS A 147 17.89 31.09 33.29
CA LYS A 147 17.36 32.46 33.12
C LYS A 147 17.26 33.20 34.45
N LEU A 148 16.81 32.53 35.52
CA LEU A 148 16.72 33.13 36.86
C LEU A 148 18.11 33.47 37.40
N ALA A 149 19.08 32.57 37.28
CA ALA A 149 20.46 32.82 37.71
C ALA A 149 21.16 33.96 36.94
N LEU A 150 20.81 34.15 35.66
CA LEU A 150 21.30 35.29 34.87
C LEU A 150 20.62 36.60 35.30
N ALA A 151 19.31 36.58 35.55
CA ALA A 151 18.58 37.74 36.07
C ALA A 151 19.01 38.16 37.48
N GLU A 152 19.52 37.24 38.32
CA GLU A 152 20.13 37.53 39.61
C GLU A 152 21.52 38.19 39.49
N LEU A 153 22.21 38.00 38.35
CA LEU A 153 23.54 38.59 38.09
C LEU A 153 23.46 39.97 37.41
N ASP A 154 22.38 40.23 36.66
CA ASP A 154 22.11 41.51 35.99
C ASP A 154 21.36 42.54 36.88
N ALA A 155 21.07 42.20 38.15
CA ALA A 155 20.29 43.00 39.11
C ALA A 155 21.14 43.63 40.24
#